data_AF-W0AAC1-F1
#
_entry.id   AF-W0AAC1-F1
#
_cell.length_a   1.000
_cell.length_b   1.000
_cell.length_c   1.000
_cell.angle_alpha   90.00
_cell.angle_beta   90.00
_cell.angle_gamma   90.00
#
_symmetry.space_group_name_H-M   'P 1'
#
loop_
_entity.id
_entity.type
_entity.pdbx_description
1 polymer ?
#
loop_
_entity_poly.entity_id
_entity_poly.type
_entity_poly.pdbx_seq_one_letter_code
_entity_poly.pdbx_strand_id
1 'polypeptide(L)'
;MAERVYWISFRLADDGAAGVREEALVGVVRKLAATSGPCWQSNPSFLMFRSAYPLGTVASRVAGAIDPSRDTAVVGIVDQRGGWAIGVLEDRDILELVPGMKRAAGAIN
;
A
#
# COMPACT_ATOMS: atom_id res chain seq x y z
N MET A 1 -10.85 -13.39 -14.30
CA MET A 1 -10.98 -12.11 -13.57
C MET A 1 -10.20 -11.06 -14.33
N ALA A 2 -10.68 -9.82 -14.43
CA ALA A 2 -9.95 -8.74 -15.10
C ALA A 2 -8.72 -8.35 -14.28
N GLU A 3 -7.56 -8.24 -14.93
CA GLU A 3 -6.34 -7.76 -14.28
C GLU A 3 -6.42 -6.26 -14.00
N ARG A 4 -5.84 -5.83 -12.89
CA ARG A 4 -5.79 -4.43 -12.48
C ARG A 4 -4.39 -4.06 -12.00
N VAL A 5 -4.04 -2.78 -12.09
CA VAL A 5 -2.80 -2.24 -11.54
C VAL A 5 -3.09 -1.67 -10.16
N TYR A 6 -2.42 -2.25 -9.17
CA TYR A 6 -2.50 -1.85 -7.77
C TYR A 6 -1.32 -0.97 -7.41
N TRP A 7 -1.53 -0.10 -6.44
CA TRP A 7 -0.48 0.62 -5.73
C TRP A 7 -0.61 0.34 -4.23
N ILE A 8 0.52 0.33 -3.53
CA ILE A 8 0.61 0.22 -2.09
C ILE A 8 1.55 1.32 -1.61
N SER A 9 1.07 2.18 -0.72
CA SER A 9 1.91 3.07 0.07
C SER A 9 1.93 2.57 1.50
N PHE A 10 3.09 2.60 2.16
CA PHE A 10 3.20 2.06 3.51
C PHE A 10 4.26 2.78 4.33
N ARG A 11 4.09 2.73 5.65
CA ARG A 11 5.05 3.18 6.65
C ARG A 11 5.20 2.07 7.67
N LEU A 12 6.43 1.64 7.91
CA LEU A 12 6.74 0.62 8.89
C LEU A 12 7.39 1.30 10.10
N ALA A 13 6.99 0.91 11.31
CA ALA A 13 7.59 1.43 12.52
C ALA A 13 9.06 1.00 12.61
N ASP A 14 9.95 1.96 12.92
CA ASP A 14 11.37 1.68 13.12
C ASP A 14 11.62 1.08 14.52
N ASP A 15 11.38 -0.22 14.64
CA ASP A 15 11.54 -0.99 15.88
C ASP A 15 12.61 -2.09 15.76
N GLY A 16 13.53 -1.94 14.80
CA GLY A 16 14.55 -2.95 14.48
C GLY A 16 14.02 -4.16 13.69
N ALA A 17 12.71 -4.28 13.48
CA ALA A 17 12.10 -5.32 12.65
C ALA A 17 11.45 -4.78 11.35
N ALA A 18 11.56 -3.48 11.08
CA ALA A 18 11.04 -2.82 9.87
C ALA A 18 11.51 -3.51 8.58
N GLY A 19 12.81 -3.82 8.46
CA GLY A 19 13.37 -4.47 7.26
C GLY A 19 12.78 -5.86 6.99
N VAL A 20 12.53 -6.64 8.05
CA VAL A 20 11.91 -7.97 7.92
C VAL A 20 10.46 -7.86 7.43
N ARG A 21 9.70 -6.87 7.92
CA ARG A 21 8.32 -6.61 7.48
C ARG A 21 8.28 -6.04 6.05
N GLU A 22 9.25 -5.22 5.67
CA GLU A 22 9.40 -4.75 4.28
C GLU A 22 9.64 -5.92 3.33
N GLU A 23 10.59 -6.81 3.66
CA GLU A 23 10.86 -8.01 2.87
C GLU A 23 9.64 -8.93 2.77
N ALA A 24 8.90 -9.11 3.87
CA ALA A 24 7.66 -9.88 3.89
C ALA A 24 6.60 -9.25 2.96
N LEU A 25 6.43 -7.93 3.01
CA LEU A 25 5.50 -7.19 2.17
C LEU A 25 5.86 -7.30 0.68
N VAL A 26 7.14 -7.09 0.33
CA VAL A 26 7.65 -7.28 -1.04
C VAL A 26 7.45 -8.72 -1.50
N GLY A 27 7.68 -9.71 -0.62
CA GLY A 27 7.42 -11.12 -0.89
C GLY A 27 5.95 -11.41 -1.20
N VAL A 28 5.01 -10.80 -0.46
CA VAL A 28 3.57 -10.89 -0.73
C VAL A 28 3.22 -10.27 -2.08
N VAL A 29 3.74 -9.08 -2.37
CA VAL A 29 3.50 -8.39 -3.66
C VAL A 29 4.01 -9.21 -4.83
N ARG A 30 5.22 -9.79 -4.73
CA ARG A 30 5.76 -10.69 -5.75
C ARG A 30 4.88 -11.92 -5.99
N LYS A 31 4.35 -12.53 -4.92
CA LYS A 31 3.41 -13.66 -5.04
C LYS A 31 2.08 -13.25 -5.68
N LEU A 32 1.58 -12.05 -5.38
CA LEU A 32 0.37 -11.51 -6.00
C LEU A 32 0.54 -11.15 -7.48
N ALA A 33 1.76 -10.79 -7.88
CA ALA A 33 2.12 -10.40 -9.23
C ALA A 33 2.59 -11.58 -10.12
N ALA A 34 2.91 -12.73 -9.52
CA ALA A 34 3.57 -13.86 -10.18
C ALA A 34 2.91 -14.32 -11.50
N THR A 35 1.59 -14.17 -11.64
CA THR A 35 0.83 -14.56 -12.82
C THR A 35 0.50 -13.41 -13.77
N SER A 36 0.77 -12.17 -13.37
CA SER A 36 0.23 -10.96 -14.01
C SER A 36 1.31 -9.97 -14.48
N GLY A 37 2.59 -10.26 -14.25
CA GLY A 37 3.71 -9.49 -14.78
C GLY A 37 4.57 -8.81 -13.70
N PRO A 38 5.41 -7.83 -14.08
CA PRO A 38 6.42 -7.28 -13.19
C PRO A 38 5.82 -6.45 -12.05
N CYS A 39 6.50 -6.46 -10.90
CA CYS A 39 6.30 -5.49 -9.83
C CYS A 39 7.26 -4.32 -10.03
N TRP A 40 6.76 -3.10 -9.84
CA TRP A 40 7.55 -1.87 -9.90
C TRP A 40 7.65 -1.27 -8.50
N GLN A 41 8.87 -1.14 -8.00
CA GLN A 41 9.13 -0.42 -6.76
C GLN A 41 9.65 0.96 -7.12
N SER A 42 8.89 2.01 -6.79
CA SER A 42 9.29 3.38 -7.13
C SER A 42 10.15 4.01 -6.02
N ASN A 43 9.93 3.60 -4.76
CA ASN A 43 10.70 4.03 -3.60
C ASN A 43 10.51 2.99 -2.45
N PRO A 44 11.25 3.09 -1.33
CA PRO A 44 11.16 2.13 -0.21
C PRO A 44 9.79 2.01 0.45
N SER A 45 8.87 2.94 0.21
CA SER A 45 7.55 3.04 0.86
C SER A 45 6.39 3.00 -0.14
N PHE A 46 6.67 2.61 -1.39
CA PHE A 46 5.70 2.60 -2.47
C PHE A 46 5.96 1.49 -3.49
N LEU A 47 4.96 0.63 -3.66
CA LEU A 47 4.97 -0.50 -4.58
C LEU A 47 3.81 -0.38 -5.57
N MET A 48 4.05 -0.80 -6.81
CA MET A 48 3.02 -0.99 -7.83
C MET A 48 3.16 -2.38 -8.45
N PHE A 49 2.04 -3.00 -8.78
CA PHE A 49 2.04 -4.32 -9.39
C PHE A 49 0.72 -4.61 -10.09
N ARG A 50 0.74 -5.58 -11.00
CA ARG A 50 -0.47 -6.07 -11.66
C ARG A 50 -0.96 -7.33 -10.97
N SER A 51 -2.27 -7.48 -10.83
CA SER A 51 -2.87 -8.71 -10.30
C SER A 51 -4.29 -8.92 -10.78
N ALA A 52 -4.68 -10.20 -10.92
CA ALA A 52 -6.06 -10.61 -11.16
C ALA A 52 -6.87 -10.79 -9.85
N TYR A 53 -6.23 -10.73 -8.69
CA TYR A 53 -6.91 -10.87 -7.39
C TYR A 53 -7.80 -9.64 -7.11
N PRO A 54 -8.94 -9.81 -6.42
CA PRO A 54 -9.75 -8.70 -5.94
C PRO A 54 -9.02 -7.82 -4.91
N LEU A 55 -9.36 -6.53 -4.82
CA LEU A 55 -8.76 -5.57 -3.88
C LEU A 55 -8.80 -6.06 -2.42
N GLY A 56 -9.92 -6.63 -1.97
CA GLY A 56 -10.02 -7.17 -0.60
C GLY A 56 -9.05 -8.33 -0.33
N THR A 57 -8.79 -9.19 -1.33
CA THR A 57 -7.79 -10.25 -1.22
C THR A 57 -6.38 -9.68 -1.15
N VAL A 58 -6.08 -8.67 -1.99
CA VAL A 58 -4.79 -7.97 -1.94
C VAL A 58 -4.60 -7.33 -0.56
N ALA A 59 -5.57 -6.55 -0.08
CA ALA A 59 -5.52 -5.87 1.21
C ALA A 59 -5.36 -6.87 2.37
N SER A 60 -6.09 -7.97 2.37
CA SER A 60 -5.95 -9.03 3.38
C SER A 60 -4.55 -9.64 3.40
N ARG A 61 -3.93 -9.87 2.24
CA ARG A 61 -2.56 -10.40 2.19
C ARG A 61 -1.52 -9.38 2.61
N VAL A 62 -1.71 -8.11 2.28
CA VAL A 62 -0.86 -7.01 2.77
C VAL A 62 -0.95 -6.90 4.29
N ALA A 63 -2.15 -6.98 4.86
CA ALA A 63 -2.35 -6.94 6.31
C ALA A 63 -1.63 -8.08 7.05
N GLY A 64 -1.49 -9.25 6.42
CA GLY A 64 -0.73 -10.37 6.98
C GLY A 64 0.79 -10.24 6.88
N ALA A 65 1.32 -9.22 6.20
CA ALA A 65 2.75 -9.00 6.01
C ALA A 65 3.32 -7.89 6.91
N ILE A 66 2.47 -7.12 7.58
CA ILE A 66 2.84 -6.00 8.45
C ILE A 66 2.29 -6.26 9.86
N ASP A 67 2.70 -5.45 10.84
CA ASP A 67 2.07 -5.39 12.17
C ASP A 67 1.02 -4.26 12.19
N PRO A 68 -0.29 -4.55 12.13
CA PRO A 68 -1.32 -3.52 12.08
C PRO A 68 -1.40 -2.65 13.36
N SER A 69 -0.74 -3.04 14.45
CA SER A 69 -0.70 -2.23 15.68
C SER A 69 0.40 -1.16 15.67
N ARG A 70 1.30 -1.19 14.69
CA ARG A 70 2.49 -0.32 14.61
C ARG A 70 2.73 0.26 13.22
N ASP A 71 2.39 -0.50 12.19
CA ASP A 71 2.61 -0.16 10.80
C ASP A 71 1.31 0.38 10.17
N THR A 72 1.48 1.07 9.05
CA THR A 72 0.40 1.61 8.24
C THR A 72 0.61 1.21 6.79
N ALA A 73 -0.44 0.74 6.12
CA ALA A 73 -0.43 0.53 4.68
C ALA A 73 -1.74 0.99 4.05
N VAL A 74 -1.66 1.55 2.85
CA VAL A 74 -2.81 1.90 2.02
C VAL A 74 -2.65 1.20 0.68
N VAL A 75 -3.67 0.43 0.30
CA VAL A 75 -3.74 -0.30 -0.96
C VAL A 75 -4.83 0.31 -1.83
N GLY A 76 -4.50 0.64 -3.07
CA GLY A 76 -5.50 1.15 -4.02
C GLY A 76 -5.29 0.62 -5.44
N ILE A 77 -6.18 1.03 -6.33
CA ILE A 77 -6.14 0.72 -7.76
C ILE A 77 -5.90 2.03 -8.52
N VAL A 78 -5.01 2.02 -9.52
CA VAL A 78 -4.53 3.24 -10.22
C VAL A 78 -5.65 4.06 -10.86
N ASP A 79 -6.77 3.44 -11.24
CA ASP A 79 -7.90 4.06 -11.93
C ASP A 79 -9.15 4.21 -11.04
N GLN A 80 -9.07 3.91 -9.74
CA GLN A 80 -10.19 3.99 -8.82
C GLN A 80 -9.97 5.05 -7.73
N ARG A 81 -11.03 5.80 -7.44
CA ARG A 81 -11.06 6.69 -6.28
C ARG A 81 -11.37 5.86 -5.05
N GLY A 82 -10.33 5.52 -4.30
CA GLY A 82 -10.44 4.82 -3.03
C GLY A 82 -9.33 3.80 -2.81
N GLY A 83 -9.28 3.30 -1.59
CA GLY A 83 -8.31 2.30 -1.18
C GLY A 83 -8.72 1.66 0.13
N TRP A 84 -7.96 0.65 0.52
CA TRP A 84 -8.05 -0.01 1.81
C TRP A 84 -6.88 0.45 2.66
N ALA A 85 -7.19 1.11 3.77
CA ALA A 85 -6.21 1.49 4.76
C ALA A 85 -6.13 0.40 5.83
N ILE A 86 -4.92 0.05 6.24
CA ILE A 86 -4.59 -1.08 7.09
C ILE A 86 -3.63 -0.59 8.17
N GLY A 87 -3.93 -0.92 9.42
CA GLY A 87 -3.08 -0.64 10.58
C GLY A 87 -3.43 0.67 11.30
N VAL A 88 -2.47 1.21 12.04
CA VAL A 88 -2.64 2.46 12.79
C VAL A 88 -2.54 3.62 11.80
N LEU A 89 -3.63 4.37 11.64
CA LEU A 89 -3.68 5.54 10.78
C LEU A 89 -3.75 6.78 11.67
N GLU A 90 -2.75 7.64 11.57
CA GLU A 90 -2.86 9.00 12.08
C GLU A 90 -3.45 9.92 10.99
N ASP A 91 -4.11 11.02 11.39
CA ASP A 91 -4.75 11.94 10.44
C ASP A 91 -3.77 12.49 9.37
N ARG A 92 -2.48 12.59 9.72
CA ARG A 92 -1.42 12.99 8.79
C ARG A 92 -1.14 11.95 7.70
N ASP A 93 -1.37 10.67 7.98
CA ASP A 93 -1.02 9.55 7.10
C ASP A 93 -1.99 9.43 5.93
N ILE A 94 -3.26 9.81 6.14
CA ILE A 94 -4.29 9.79 5.10
C ILE A 94 -3.91 10.72 3.94
N LEU A 95 -3.25 11.84 4.22
CA LEU A 95 -2.85 12.83 3.21
C LEU A 95 -1.52 12.48 2.53
N GLU A 96 -0.62 11.78 3.22
CA GLU A 96 0.71 11.43 2.71
C GLU A 96 0.73 10.12 1.92
N LEU A 97 -0.12 9.15 2.27
CA LEU A 97 -0.11 7.81 1.70
C LEU A 97 -1.01 7.64 0.47
N VAL A 98 -1.92 8.58 0.19
CA VAL A 98 -2.81 8.52 -0.98
C VAL A 98 -2.20 9.34 -2.14
N PRO A 99 -1.78 8.71 -3.26
CA PRO A 99 -1.24 9.43 -4.40
C PRO A 99 -2.24 10.46 -4.95
N GLY A 100 -1.83 11.73 -5.00
CA GLY A 100 -2.64 12.82 -5.57
C GLY A 100 -3.56 13.56 -4.60
N MET A 101 -3.64 13.17 -3.32
CA MET A 101 -4.29 13.98 -2.28
C MET A 101 -3.36 15.12 -1.84
N LYS A 102 -3.27 16.20 -2.63
CA LYS A 102 -2.75 17.47 -2.10
C LYS A 102 -3.81 18.08 -1.20
N ARG A 103 -3.42 18.58 -0.02
CA ARG A 103 -4.25 19.54 0.73
C ARG A 103 -4.72 20.59 -0.28
N ALA A 104 -6.04 20.76 -0.41
CA ALA A 104 -6.54 22.03 -0.90
C ALA A 104 -6.01 23.05 0.10
N ALA A 105 -5.02 23.84 -0.30
CA ALA A 105 -4.58 24.99 0.47
C ALA A 105 -5.76 25.97 0.46
N GLY A 106 -6.70 25.76 1.37
CA GLY A 106 -7.67 26.76 1.74
C GLY A 106 -6.89 27.89 2.39
N ALA A 107 -6.50 28.87 1.58
CA ALA A 107 -6.29 30.22 2.06
C ALA A 107 -7.63 30.68 2.64
N ILE A 108 -7.76 30.60 3.95
CA ILE A 108 -8.78 31.33 4.68
C ILE A 108 -8.01 32.46 5.35
N ASN A 109 -8.22 33.67 4.84
CA ASN A 109 -7.86 34.93 5.49
C ASN A 109 -8.53 35.02 6.87
#